data_AF-A0A395RB97-F1
#
_entry.id   AF-A0A395RB97-F1
#
_cell.length_a   1.000
_cell.length_b   1.000
_cell.length_c   1.000
_cell.angle_alpha   90.00
_cell.angle_beta   90.00
_cell.angle_gamma   90.00
#
_symmetry.space_group_name_H-M   'P 1'
#
loop_
_entity.id
_entity.type
_entity.pdbx_description
1 polymer ?
#
loop_
_entity_poly.entity_id
_entity_poly.type
_entity_poly.pdbx_seq_one_letter_code
_entity_poly.pdbx_strand_id
1 'polypeptide(L)'
;MGAFLEERLDVCMRVGAEAEDSYMLAPSTTQGGARYVWLINGKPYREFDVGYIKRDSELADSVASLYHRTYGGFAGFRVFSWDDFTTANDGKSAYSALDCTLDELSPGLYQLVKEYGRDKPALPDIGRPRRTLFKPVQGQWAIAVAGLVLPAAQYSVDSTTGQVQMAANKSRAITGISQAAQAVLTVGANTFAVGESVVISAVVGMTQINGLRALITARTPTAITVAINSSAFGAYVSGGTVQTNPIAGEVVTGGCEFDVPCAFDSTFQVTALDPRHREVTGLRLIELLDP
;
A
#
# COMPACT_ATOMS: atom_id res chain seq x y z
N MET A 1 -7.18 -16.44 -6.63
CA MET A 1 -6.84 -16.63 -5.22
C MET A 1 -6.80 -18.12 -4.93
N GLY A 2 -5.61 -18.61 -4.58
CA GLY A 2 -5.47 -19.95 -4.00
C GLY A 2 -6.12 -19.99 -2.63
N ALA A 3 -6.18 -21.17 -2.00
CA ALA A 3 -6.56 -21.22 -0.59
C ALA A 3 -5.55 -20.41 0.24
N PHE A 4 -6.02 -19.63 1.23
CA PHE A 4 -5.16 -18.77 2.03
C PHE A 4 -5.64 -18.74 3.49
N LEU A 5 -4.72 -18.87 4.43
CA LEU A 5 -4.96 -18.72 5.86
C LEU A 5 -4.51 -17.33 6.30
N GLU A 6 -5.39 -16.56 6.96
CA GLU A 6 -5.07 -15.22 7.49
C GLU A 6 -4.15 -15.24 8.72
N GLU A 7 -3.67 -16.42 9.10
CA GLU A 7 -2.71 -16.59 10.18
C GLU A 7 -1.34 -16.08 9.77
N ARG A 8 -0.71 -15.34 10.67
CA ARG A 8 0.69 -14.95 10.56
C ARG A 8 1.56 -16.01 11.21
N LEU A 9 2.60 -16.46 10.50
CA LEU A 9 3.60 -17.37 11.02
C LEU A 9 4.19 -16.78 12.31
N ASP A 10 4.01 -17.50 13.42
CA ASP A 10 4.38 -17.02 14.74
C ASP A 10 5.87 -16.67 14.83
N VAL A 11 6.13 -15.56 15.51
CA VAL A 11 7.30 -14.68 15.41
C VAL A 11 8.57 -15.40 15.87
N CYS A 12 9.16 -16.16 14.96
CA CYS A 12 10.51 -16.67 15.04
C CYS A 12 11.06 -16.89 13.62
N MET A 13 10.85 -15.93 12.71
CA MET A 13 11.90 -15.67 11.72
C MET A 13 13.09 -15.14 12.53
N ARG A 14 13.90 -16.07 13.03
CA ARG A 14 15.02 -15.83 13.92
C ARG A 14 16.04 -14.93 13.21
N VAL A 15 16.90 -14.26 13.98
CA VAL A 15 18.23 -13.86 13.50
C VAL A 15 18.91 -15.13 12.97
N GLY A 16 19.10 -15.22 11.64
CA GLY A 16 19.62 -16.39 10.95
C GLY A 16 18.68 -17.03 9.91
N ALA A 17 17.46 -16.54 9.73
CA ALA A 17 16.68 -16.86 8.53
C ALA A 17 17.32 -16.17 7.32
N GLU A 18 17.53 -16.92 6.24
CA GLU A 18 18.06 -16.38 5.00
C GLU A 18 16.89 -15.99 4.11
N ALA A 19 16.88 -14.73 3.68
CA ALA A 19 15.98 -14.23 2.66
C ALA A 19 16.79 -13.97 1.39
N GLU A 20 16.42 -14.61 0.29
CA GLU A 20 16.99 -14.33 -1.02
C GLU A 20 16.03 -13.45 -1.81
N ASP A 21 16.48 -12.25 -2.17
CA ASP A 21 15.79 -11.37 -3.12
C ASP A 21 16.34 -11.63 -4.51
N SER A 22 15.50 -12.07 -5.43
CA SER A 22 15.89 -12.31 -6.81
C SER A 22 14.86 -11.77 -7.82
N TYR A 23 15.30 -11.63 -9.06
CA TYR A 23 14.45 -11.23 -10.18
C TYR A 23 14.43 -12.36 -11.20
N MET A 24 13.27 -12.60 -11.82
CA MET A 24 13.18 -13.61 -12.88
C MET A 24 13.81 -13.05 -14.15
N LEU A 25 15.05 -13.47 -14.41
CA LEU A 25 15.86 -13.06 -15.55
C LEU A 25 16.24 -14.29 -16.39
N ALA A 26 16.18 -14.18 -17.71
CA ALA A 26 16.81 -15.14 -18.61
C ALA A 26 18.01 -14.47 -19.26
N PRO A 27 19.26 -14.78 -18.91
CA PRO A 27 20.43 -14.27 -19.62
C PRO A 27 20.79 -15.14 -20.84
N SER A 28 21.28 -14.53 -21.91
CA SER A 28 21.96 -15.20 -23.03
C SER A 28 23.26 -14.48 -23.35
N THR A 29 24.28 -15.24 -23.71
CA THR A 29 25.58 -14.71 -24.13
C THR A 29 25.85 -15.05 -25.58
N THR A 30 26.28 -14.08 -26.37
CA THR A 30 26.71 -14.33 -27.75
C THR A 30 28.06 -15.02 -27.78
N GLN A 31 28.40 -15.64 -28.91
CA GLN A 31 29.73 -16.22 -29.14
C GLN A 31 30.87 -15.18 -28.97
N GLY A 32 30.58 -13.90 -29.20
CA GLY A 32 31.51 -12.78 -28.98
C GLY A 32 31.56 -12.24 -27.54
N GLY A 33 30.86 -12.87 -26.59
CA GLY A 33 30.88 -12.51 -25.17
C GLY A 33 29.92 -11.40 -24.75
N ALA A 34 29.07 -10.89 -25.65
CA ALA A 34 28.05 -9.90 -25.28
C ALA A 34 26.92 -10.57 -24.48
N ARG A 35 26.50 -9.96 -23.37
CA ARG A 35 25.41 -10.44 -22.51
C ARG A 35 24.11 -9.69 -22.81
N TYR A 36 23.07 -10.43 -23.14
CA TYR A 36 21.69 -9.94 -23.26
C TYR A 36 20.86 -10.59 -22.15
N VAL A 37 19.91 -9.85 -21.58
CA VAL A 37 19.07 -10.35 -20.49
C VAL A 37 17.63 -9.96 -20.75
N TRP A 38 16.74 -10.94 -20.66
CA TRP A 38 15.30 -10.76 -20.74
C TRP A 38 14.76 -10.70 -19.32
N LEU A 39 14.07 -9.61 -18.98
CA LEU A 39 13.35 -9.45 -17.73
C LEU A 39 12.01 -10.17 -17.85
N ILE A 40 11.89 -11.36 -17.25
CA ILE A 40 10.66 -12.16 -17.27
C ILE A 40 9.64 -11.56 -16.30
N ASN A 41 10.10 -11.17 -15.11
CA ASN A 41 9.28 -10.51 -14.11
C ASN A 41 10.03 -9.34 -13.48
N GLY A 42 9.45 -8.13 -13.55
CA GLY A 42 10.00 -6.91 -12.97
C GLY A 42 9.77 -6.76 -11.45
N LYS A 43 9.09 -7.73 -10.83
CA LYS A 43 8.87 -7.79 -9.39
C LYS A 43 9.97 -8.65 -8.74
N PRO A 44 10.52 -8.24 -7.59
CA PRO A 44 11.34 -9.16 -6.80
C PRO A 44 10.46 -10.33 -6.32
N TYR A 45 11.03 -11.52 -6.27
CA TYR A 45 10.44 -12.68 -5.60
C TYR A 45 11.37 -13.11 -4.47
N ARG A 46 10.76 -13.60 -3.38
CA ARG A 46 11.49 -14.01 -2.18
C ARG A 46 11.37 -15.48 -1.88
N GLU A 47 12.49 -16.06 -1.50
CA GLU A 47 12.57 -17.35 -0.85
C GLU A 47 13.11 -17.15 0.57
N PHE A 48 12.56 -17.93 1.50
CA PHE A 48 12.97 -17.90 2.89
C PHE A 48 13.36 -19.29 3.35
N ASP A 49 14.51 -19.43 3.99
CA ASP A 49 14.87 -20.64 4.72
C ASP A 49 14.72 -20.39 6.22
N VAL A 50 13.84 -21.15 6.87
CA VAL A 50 13.58 -21.04 8.30
C VAL A 50 13.91 -22.35 9.04
N GLY A 51 14.45 -22.19 10.24
CA GLY A 51 14.73 -23.29 11.16
C GLY A 51 14.18 -23.01 12.56
N TYR A 52 13.74 -24.07 13.24
CA TYR A 52 13.16 -24.01 14.58
C TYR A 52 13.79 -25.05 15.49
N ILE A 53 14.11 -24.64 16.71
CA ILE A 53 14.35 -25.56 17.83
C ILE A 53 13.30 -25.24 18.89
N LYS A 54 12.34 -26.15 19.08
CA LYS A 54 11.20 -25.96 19.98
C LYS A 54 10.94 -27.23 20.77
N ARG A 55 10.17 -27.11 21.86
CA ARG A 55 9.63 -28.30 22.54
C ARG A 55 8.66 -29.03 21.61
N ASP A 56 8.56 -30.34 21.73
CA ASP A 56 7.71 -31.20 20.88
C ASP A 56 6.25 -30.70 20.80
N SER A 57 5.65 -30.36 21.96
CA SER A 57 4.30 -29.81 22.02
C SER A 57 4.17 -28.43 21.35
N GLU A 58 5.16 -27.56 21.53
CA GLU A 58 5.15 -26.22 20.93
C GLU A 58 5.37 -26.26 19.41
N LEU A 59 6.20 -27.19 18.93
CA LEU A 59 6.39 -27.40 17.50
C LEU A 59 5.10 -27.94 16.86
N ALA A 60 4.42 -28.87 17.53
CA ALA A 60 3.15 -29.44 17.10
C ALA A 60 2.06 -28.36 16.96
N ASP A 61 1.88 -27.55 18.01
CA ASP A 61 0.81 -26.55 18.07
C ASP A 61 1.06 -25.34 17.14
N SER A 62 2.31 -25.06 16.77
CA SER A 62 2.67 -23.94 15.89
C SER A 62 2.93 -24.38 14.44
N VAL A 63 4.20 -24.67 14.11
CA VAL A 63 4.65 -24.84 12.73
C VAL A 63 4.10 -26.12 12.10
N ALA A 64 4.04 -27.23 12.84
CA ALA A 64 3.50 -28.48 12.29
C ALA A 64 1.99 -28.39 12.04
N SER A 65 1.24 -27.79 12.96
CA SER A 65 -0.19 -27.49 12.79
C SER A 65 -0.43 -26.63 11.54
N LEU A 66 0.34 -25.55 11.36
CA LEU A 66 0.24 -24.71 10.18
C LEU A 66 0.56 -25.49 8.90
N TYR A 67 1.65 -26.27 8.90
CA TYR A 67 2.05 -27.11 7.76
C TYR A 67 0.95 -28.09 7.34
N HIS A 68 0.31 -28.75 8.29
CA HIS A 68 -0.79 -29.67 7.99
C HIS A 68 -2.06 -28.96 7.54
N ARG A 69 -2.40 -27.79 8.11
CA ARG A 69 -3.57 -27.00 7.69
C ARG A 69 -3.43 -26.38 6.30
N THR A 70 -2.19 -26.11 5.88
CA THR A 70 -1.88 -25.64 4.52
C THR A 70 -1.63 -26.77 3.53
N TYR A 71 -1.83 -28.03 3.95
CA TYR A 71 -1.55 -29.23 3.16
C TYR A 71 -0.14 -29.21 2.54
N GLY A 72 0.85 -28.77 3.31
CA GLY A 72 2.26 -28.78 2.92
C GLY A 72 2.64 -27.78 1.82
N GLY A 73 1.81 -26.75 1.57
CA GLY A 73 2.09 -25.71 0.57
C GLY A 73 0.92 -25.37 -0.36
N PHE A 74 -0.18 -26.13 -0.31
CA PHE A 74 -1.38 -25.85 -1.11
C PHE A 74 -2.03 -24.50 -0.76
N ALA A 75 -2.05 -24.14 0.52
CA ALA A 75 -2.57 -22.85 0.97
C ALA A 75 -1.46 -21.91 1.44
N GLY A 76 -1.59 -20.63 1.10
CA GLY A 76 -0.69 -19.58 1.58
C GLY A 76 -1.02 -19.11 3.00
N PHE A 77 -0.10 -18.37 3.60
CA PHE A 77 -0.24 -17.72 4.90
C PHE A 77 0.63 -16.46 4.98
N ARG A 78 0.50 -15.68 6.05
CA ARG A 78 1.22 -14.40 6.23
C ARG A 78 2.58 -14.62 6.87
N VAL A 79 3.63 -14.01 6.31
CA VAL A 79 4.98 -13.98 6.88
C VAL A 79 5.40 -12.53 7.11
N PHE A 80 5.85 -12.23 8.33
CA PHE A 80 6.40 -10.92 8.66
C PHE A 80 7.92 -10.91 8.38
N SER A 81 8.36 -10.08 7.44
CA SER A 81 9.78 -9.92 7.10
C SER A 81 10.38 -8.72 7.82
N TRP A 82 11.30 -8.95 8.76
CA TRP A 82 11.94 -7.89 9.55
C TRP A 82 12.71 -6.86 8.71
N ASP A 83 13.14 -7.26 7.51
CA ASP A 83 13.94 -6.41 6.63
C ASP A 83 13.10 -5.64 5.60
N ASP A 84 11.84 -6.03 5.38
CA ASP A 84 10.93 -5.34 4.46
C ASP A 84 9.47 -5.63 4.84
N PHE A 85 8.92 -4.84 5.77
CA PHE A 85 7.53 -4.92 6.24
C PHE A 85 6.75 -3.61 6.09
N THR A 86 7.40 -2.52 5.68
CA THR A 86 6.75 -1.22 5.45
C THR A 86 6.98 -0.71 4.04
N THR A 87 6.12 0.20 3.57
CA THR A 87 6.30 0.89 2.28
C THR A 87 7.41 1.93 2.28
N ALA A 88 8.02 2.24 3.43
CA ALA A 88 9.13 3.17 3.53
C ALA A 88 10.30 2.78 2.62
N ASN A 89 11.17 3.72 2.28
CA ASN A 89 12.24 3.49 1.31
C ASN A 89 13.23 2.39 1.76
N ASP A 90 13.48 2.29 3.07
CA ASP A 90 14.33 1.26 3.68
C ASP A 90 13.60 -0.06 4.00
N GLY A 91 12.27 -0.10 3.84
CA GLY A 91 11.42 -1.25 4.17
C GLY A 91 11.13 -1.47 5.66
N LYS A 92 11.64 -0.61 6.55
CA LYS A 92 11.59 -0.84 8.01
C LYS A 92 11.11 0.37 8.80
N SER A 93 11.42 1.57 8.33
CA SER A 93 10.96 2.81 8.96
C SER A 93 9.44 2.92 8.88
N ALA A 94 8.85 3.75 9.74
CA ALA A 94 7.41 3.99 9.75
C ALA A 94 6.91 4.41 8.35
N TYR A 95 5.79 3.84 7.93
CA TYR A 95 5.16 4.18 6.66
C TYR A 95 4.63 5.61 6.67
N SER A 96 4.52 6.20 5.49
CA SER A 96 3.93 7.52 5.25
C SER A 96 2.88 7.45 4.15
N ALA A 97 1.87 8.33 4.23
CA ALA A 97 0.85 8.47 3.19
C ALA A 97 1.41 8.91 1.82
N LEU A 98 2.68 9.33 1.80
CA LEU A 98 3.39 9.83 0.61
C LEU A 98 4.43 8.82 0.09
N ASP A 99 4.46 7.59 0.62
CA ASP A 99 5.54 6.64 0.33
C ASP A 99 5.62 6.23 -1.14
N CYS A 100 4.50 5.77 -1.71
CA CYS A 100 4.43 5.26 -3.07
C CYS A 100 3.25 5.86 -3.82
N THR A 101 3.44 6.17 -5.10
CA THR A 101 2.34 6.49 -6.01
C THR A 101 1.53 5.23 -6.31
N LEU A 102 0.22 5.30 -6.13
CA LEU A 102 -0.70 4.18 -6.32
C LEU A 102 -1.17 4.09 -7.76
N ASP A 103 -1.41 2.86 -8.22
CA ASP A 103 -1.99 2.62 -9.54
C ASP A 103 -3.52 2.72 -9.48
N GLU A 104 -4.12 3.48 -10.39
CA GLU A 104 -5.57 3.53 -10.55
C GLU A 104 -6.05 2.30 -11.32
N LEU A 105 -6.89 1.48 -10.70
CA LEU A 105 -7.48 0.30 -11.32
C LEU A 105 -8.78 0.66 -12.04
N SER A 106 -9.58 1.52 -11.43
CA SER A 106 -10.81 2.10 -11.98
C SER A 106 -11.14 3.38 -11.21
N PRO A 107 -12.09 4.22 -11.66
CA PRO A 107 -12.40 5.50 -11.01
C PRO A 107 -12.67 5.36 -9.51
N GLY A 108 -11.77 5.91 -8.68
CA GLY A 108 -11.86 5.86 -7.22
C GLY A 108 -11.39 4.55 -6.58
N LEU A 109 -10.80 3.62 -7.34
CA LEU A 109 -10.19 2.39 -6.85
C LEU A 109 -8.71 2.36 -7.22
N TYR A 110 -7.86 2.26 -6.20
CA TYR A 110 -6.40 2.29 -6.35
C TYR A 110 -5.78 1.03 -5.75
N GLN A 111 -4.58 0.68 -6.18
CA GLN A 111 -3.82 -0.46 -5.67
C GLN A 111 -2.65 0.01 -4.82
N LEU A 112 -2.53 -0.53 -3.59
CA LEU A 112 -1.32 -0.37 -2.79
C LEU A 112 -0.15 -1.08 -3.46
N VAL A 113 0.99 -0.38 -3.50
CA VAL A 113 2.22 -0.88 -4.09
C VAL A 113 3.41 -0.55 -3.22
N LYS A 114 4.46 -1.36 -3.34
CA LYS A 114 5.81 -1.10 -2.84
C LYS A 114 6.71 -0.87 -4.04
N GLU A 115 7.36 0.28 -4.09
CA GLU A 115 8.36 0.60 -5.11
C GLU A 115 9.76 0.56 -4.51
N TYR A 116 10.70 -0.10 -5.18
CA TYR A 116 12.07 -0.29 -4.71
C TYR A 116 13.06 0.65 -5.40
N GLY A 117 14.15 1.00 -4.70
CA GLY A 117 15.22 1.86 -5.24
C GLY A 117 14.77 3.32 -5.47
N ARG A 118 13.92 3.86 -4.59
CA ARG A 118 13.39 5.23 -4.75
C ARG A 118 14.41 6.33 -4.45
N ASP A 119 15.55 5.97 -3.87
CA ASP A 119 16.67 6.87 -3.58
C ASP A 119 17.45 7.33 -4.83
N LYS A 120 17.28 6.62 -5.96
CA LYS A 120 17.93 6.94 -7.24
C LYS A 120 16.94 7.04 -8.40
N PRO A 121 17.35 7.66 -9.52
CA PRO A 121 16.57 7.65 -10.74
C PRO A 121 16.27 6.22 -11.20
N ALA A 122 15.07 6.02 -11.74
CA ALA A 122 14.65 4.77 -12.33
C ALA A 122 15.37 4.49 -13.65
N LEU A 123 15.25 3.26 -14.16
CA LEU A 123 15.62 2.97 -15.54
C LEU A 123 14.67 3.74 -16.48
N PRO A 124 15.18 4.47 -17.51
CA PRO A 124 14.36 5.35 -18.32
C PRO A 124 13.15 4.70 -18.99
N ASP A 125 13.28 3.45 -19.45
CA ASP A 125 12.27 2.80 -20.29
C ASP A 125 11.25 1.97 -19.49
N ILE A 126 11.67 1.36 -18.39
CA ILE A 126 10.85 0.40 -17.63
C ILE A 126 10.48 0.89 -16.22
N GLY A 127 11.04 2.02 -15.78
CA GLY A 127 10.78 2.56 -14.46
C GLY A 127 11.48 1.78 -13.34
N ARG A 128 10.90 1.85 -12.13
CA ARG A 128 11.41 1.17 -10.94
C ARG A 128 10.71 -0.18 -10.76
N PRO A 129 11.35 -1.16 -10.08
CA PRO A 129 10.67 -2.35 -9.62
C PRO A 129 9.51 -1.98 -8.69
N ARG A 130 8.30 -2.41 -9.04
CA ARG A 130 7.06 -2.14 -8.28
C ARG A 130 6.35 -3.45 -7.99
N ARG A 131 6.04 -3.69 -6.71
CA ARG A 131 5.30 -4.85 -6.23
C ARG A 131 3.89 -4.42 -5.82
N THR A 132 2.90 -5.12 -6.34
CA THR A 132 1.52 -5.04 -5.84
C THR A 132 1.47 -5.61 -4.43
N LEU A 133 0.96 -4.84 -3.47
CA LEU A 133 0.84 -5.29 -2.10
C LEU A 133 -0.49 -6.00 -1.90
N PHE A 134 -0.39 -7.27 -1.53
CA PHE A 134 -1.49 -8.07 -0.97
C PHE A 134 -1.32 -8.15 0.54
N LYS A 135 -2.39 -8.47 1.25
CA LYS A 135 -2.35 -8.71 2.70
C LYS A 135 -1.72 -7.58 3.53
N PRO A 136 -2.07 -6.28 3.32
CA PRO A 136 -1.60 -5.23 4.21
C PRO A 136 -2.08 -5.49 5.64
N VAL A 137 -1.35 -4.96 6.62
CA VAL A 137 -1.70 -5.12 8.04
C VAL A 137 -2.92 -4.25 8.35
N GLN A 138 -3.94 -4.84 8.97
CA GLN A 138 -5.21 -4.17 9.21
C GLN A 138 -5.02 -2.89 10.04
N GLY A 139 -5.50 -1.77 9.52
CA GLY A 139 -5.44 -0.46 10.17
C GLY A 139 -4.08 0.24 10.09
N GLN A 140 -3.07 -0.39 9.48
CA GLN A 140 -1.72 0.16 9.34
C GLN A 140 -1.48 0.68 7.93
N TRP A 141 -2.21 1.73 7.56
CA TRP A 141 -2.10 2.37 6.26
C TRP A 141 -2.41 3.85 6.35
N ALA A 142 -1.87 4.60 5.40
CA ALA A 142 -2.19 6.01 5.22
C ALA A 142 -2.22 6.32 3.72
N ILE A 143 -3.20 7.12 3.31
CA ILE A 143 -3.44 7.51 1.92
C ILE A 143 -3.42 9.03 1.83
N ALA A 144 -2.84 9.56 0.76
CA ALA A 144 -2.87 10.98 0.44
C ALA A 144 -3.26 11.20 -1.02
N VAL A 145 -3.82 12.37 -1.28
CA VAL A 145 -4.18 12.83 -2.63
C VAL A 145 -3.59 14.22 -2.81
N ALA A 146 -2.87 14.43 -3.91
CA ALA A 146 -2.17 15.69 -4.19
C ALA A 146 -1.27 16.15 -3.02
N GLY A 147 -0.64 15.20 -2.32
CA GLY A 147 0.22 15.46 -1.16
C GLY A 147 -0.50 15.70 0.17
N LEU A 148 -1.84 15.78 0.19
CA LEU A 148 -2.63 15.94 1.40
C LEU A 148 -3.10 14.58 1.92
N VAL A 149 -2.75 14.26 3.17
CA VAL A 149 -3.23 13.04 3.85
C VAL A 149 -4.74 13.06 3.96
N LEU A 150 -5.39 11.99 3.47
CA LEU A 150 -6.81 11.81 3.59
C LEU A 150 -7.20 11.31 4.99
N PRO A 151 -8.26 11.85 5.58
CA PRO A 151 -8.93 11.24 6.73
C PRO A 151 -9.39 9.81 6.43
N ALA A 152 -9.28 8.92 7.41
CA ALA A 152 -9.65 7.50 7.29
C ALA A 152 -11.12 7.27 6.90
N ALA A 153 -12.02 8.25 7.09
CA ALA A 153 -13.42 8.14 6.66
C ALA A 153 -13.62 8.32 5.14
N GLN A 154 -12.61 8.83 4.41
CA GLN A 154 -12.72 9.13 2.98
C GLN A 154 -12.21 8.00 2.08
N TYR A 155 -11.72 6.91 2.66
CA TYR A 155 -11.31 5.72 1.93
C TYR A 155 -11.48 4.48 2.80
N SER A 156 -11.43 3.32 2.17
CA SER A 156 -11.33 2.02 2.83
C SER A 156 -10.24 1.21 2.14
N VAL A 157 -9.57 0.34 2.89
CA VAL A 157 -8.54 -0.56 2.35
C VAL A 157 -8.97 -1.99 2.60
N ASP A 158 -8.95 -2.81 1.55
CA ASP A 158 -9.16 -4.25 1.67
C ASP A 158 -7.86 -4.90 2.16
N SER A 159 -7.90 -5.48 3.36
CA SER A 159 -6.77 -6.16 3.98
C SER A 159 -6.40 -7.50 3.33
N THR A 160 -7.11 -7.91 2.29
CA THR A 160 -6.80 -9.07 1.46
C THR A 160 -6.09 -8.66 0.18
N THR A 161 -6.70 -7.75 -0.58
CA THR A 161 -6.24 -7.36 -1.92
C THR A 161 -5.30 -6.16 -1.94
N GLY A 162 -5.25 -5.39 -0.84
CA GLY A 162 -4.52 -4.13 -0.79
C GLY A 162 -5.16 -3.02 -1.64
N GLN A 163 -6.40 -3.21 -2.07
CA GLN A 163 -7.13 -2.21 -2.83
C GLN A 163 -7.66 -1.11 -1.93
N VAL A 164 -7.48 0.13 -2.37
CA VAL A 164 -7.94 1.35 -1.71
C VAL A 164 -9.15 1.88 -2.47
N GLN A 165 -10.32 1.77 -1.86
CA GLN A 165 -11.58 2.27 -2.39
C GLN A 165 -11.87 3.64 -1.77
N MET A 166 -11.95 4.68 -2.60
CA MET A 166 -12.42 6.00 -2.18
C MET A 166 -13.89 5.90 -1.74
N ALA A 167 -14.24 6.65 -0.69
CA ALA A 167 -15.61 6.75 -0.24
C ALA A 167 -16.52 7.38 -1.32
N ALA A 168 -17.84 7.29 -1.12
CA ALA A 168 -18.80 7.88 -2.04
C ALA A 168 -18.53 9.39 -2.21
N ASN A 169 -18.45 9.84 -3.47
CA ASN A 169 -18.11 11.22 -3.78
C ASN A 169 -19.19 12.18 -3.27
N LYS A 170 -18.82 13.08 -2.35
CA LYS A 170 -19.66 14.20 -1.96
C LYS A 170 -19.30 15.38 -2.86
N SER A 171 -20.19 15.73 -3.78
CA SER A 171 -19.99 16.85 -4.71
C SER A 171 -21.09 17.90 -4.59
N ARG A 172 -20.71 19.18 -4.69
CA ARG A 172 -21.63 20.33 -4.72
C ARG A 172 -21.12 21.42 -5.66
N ALA A 173 -22.06 22.11 -6.30
CA ALA A 173 -21.77 23.32 -7.05
C ALA A 173 -21.44 24.48 -6.09
N ILE A 174 -20.47 25.30 -6.46
CA ILE A 174 -20.09 26.50 -5.74
C ILE A 174 -20.88 27.69 -6.32
N THR A 175 -21.41 28.52 -5.44
CA THR A 175 -22.17 29.74 -5.80
C THR A 175 -21.53 31.03 -5.27
N GLY A 176 -20.46 30.89 -4.50
CA GLY A 176 -19.67 32.02 -3.99
C GLY A 176 -18.42 31.55 -3.28
N ILE A 177 -17.36 32.36 -3.36
CA ILE A 177 -16.08 32.14 -2.67
C ILE A 177 -15.62 33.46 -2.05
N SER A 178 -15.31 33.46 -0.76
CA SER A 178 -14.73 34.63 -0.10
C SER A 178 -13.24 34.80 -0.40
N GLN A 179 -12.76 36.04 -0.47
CA GLN A 179 -11.32 36.37 -0.40
C GLN A 179 -10.93 36.53 1.07
N ALA A 180 -10.27 35.52 1.65
CA ALA A 180 -9.95 35.49 3.07
C ALA A 180 -8.75 34.58 3.35
N ALA A 181 -8.19 34.67 4.56
CA ALA A 181 -7.12 33.77 5.02
C ALA A 181 -7.55 32.29 5.07
N GLN A 182 -8.86 32.04 5.21
CA GLN A 182 -9.50 30.76 4.97
C GLN A 182 -10.71 31.00 4.07
N ALA A 183 -10.71 30.44 2.87
CA ALA A 183 -11.79 30.62 1.91
C ALA A 183 -13.09 29.96 2.42
N VAL A 184 -14.20 30.71 2.38
CA VAL A 184 -15.54 30.21 2.64
C VAL A 184 -16.22 29.96 1.29
N LEU A 185 -16.63 28.72 1.05
CA LEU A 185 -17.34 28.29 -0.14
C LEU A 185 -18.84 28.19 0.15
N THR A 186 -19.66 28.89 -0.61
CA THR A 186 -21.12 28.76 -0.56
C THR A 186 -21.56 27.64 -1.49
N VAL A 187 -22.07 26.54 -0.93
CA VAL A 187 -22.31 25.27 -1.65
C VAL A 187 -23.74 24.74 -1.50
N GLY A 188 -24.61 25.51 -0.86
CA GLY A 188 -25.98 25.10 -0.54
C GLY A 188 -26.03 23.93 0.45
N ALA A 189 -27.19 23.27 0.52
CA ALA A 189 -27.41 22.15 1.42
C ALA A 189 -26.40 21.01 1.18
N ASN A 190 -25.62 20.67 2.20
CA ASN A 190 -24.48 19.77 2.05
C ASN A 190 -24.36 18.77 3.21
N THR A 191 -23.60 17.70 2.98
CA THR A 191 -23.32 16.61 3.92
C THR A 191 -21.82 16.45 4.20
N PHE A 192 -21.05 17.51 3.93
CA PHE A 192 -19.63 17.55 4.25
C PHE A 192 -19.43 17.50 5.77
N ALA A 193 -18.24 17.15 6.20
CA ALA A 193 -17.84 17.18 7.61
C ALA A 193 -16.54 17.97 7.79
N VAL A 194 -16.37 18.54 8.99
CA VAL A 194 -15.10 19.17 9.37
C VAL A 194 -14.02 18.10 9.38
N GLY A 195 -12.86 18.43 8.82
CA GLY A 195 -11.73 17.54 8.63
C GLY A 195 -11.73 16.78 7.29
N GLU A 196 -12.82 16.81 6.50
CA GLU A 196 -12.81 16.17 5.17
C GLU A 196 -11.91 16.92 4.19
N SER A 197 -11.19 16.16 3.36
CA SER A 197 -10.44 16.68 2.21
C SER A 197 -11.36 16.89 1.02
N VAL A 198 -11.27 18.06 0.40
CA VAL A 198 -12.03 18.41 -0.80
C VAL A 198 -11.15 19.13 -1.81
N VAL A 199 -11.42 18.90 -3.09
CA VAL A 199 -10.80 19.59 -4.22
C VAL A 199 -11.82 20.49 -4.90
N ILE A 200 -11.34 21.64 -5.39
CA ILE A 200 -12.15 22.64 -6.08
C ILE A 200 -11.76 22.68 -7.56
N SER A 201 -12.74 22.75 -8.46
CA SER A 201 -12.51 22.79 -9.90
C SER A 201 -13.52 23.68 -10.63
N ALA A 202 -13.20 24.08 -11.86
CA ALA A 202 -14.07 24.82 -12.78
C ALA A 202 -14.61 26.17 -12.24
N VAL A 203 -13.88 26.84 -11.34
CA VAL A 203 -14.17 28.20 -10.87
C VAL A 203 -13.73 29.23 -11.90
N VAL A 204 -14.60 30.21 -12.19
CA VAL A 204 -14.33 31.35 -13.06
C VAL A 204 -14.10 32.62 -12.22
N GLY A 205 -13.16 33.45 -12.64
CA GLY A 205 -12.72 34.65 -11.91
C GLY A 205 -11.61 34.36 -10.91
N MET A 206 -11.89 33.50 -9.92
CA MET A 206 -10.90 33.05 -8.93
C MET A 206 -10.20 31.78 -9.40
N THR A 207 -9.51 31.82 -10.55
CA THR A 207 -8.98 30.62 -11.20
C THR A 207 -7.83 29.96 -10.45
N GLN A 208 -7.13 30.69 -9.58
CA GLN A 208 -6.01 30.17 -8.78
C GLN A 208 -6.41 29.06 -7.80
N ILE A 209 -7.70 28.98 -7.45
CA ILE A 209 -8.21 27.96 -6.53
C ILE A 209 -8.46 26.61 -7.21
N ASN A 210 -8.51 26.57 -8.55
CA ASN A 210 -8.79 25.35 -9.29
C ASN A 210 -7.63 24.35 -9.16
N GLY A 211 -7.98 23.11 -8.83
CA GLY A 211 -7.01 22.03 -8.59
C GLY A 211 -6.41 22.04 -7.19
N LEU A 212 -6.74 23.02 -6.34
CA LEU A 212 -6.31 23.01 -4.95
C LEU A 212 -7.20 22.07 -4.13
N ARG A 213 -6.53 21.23 -3.33
CA ARG A 213 -7.15 20.35 -2.34
C ARG A 213 -6.82 20.83 -0.93
N ALA A 214 -7.83 20.85 -0.06
CA ALA A 214 -7.67 21.29 1.32
C ALA A 214 -8.66 20.60 2.26
N LEU A 215 -8.36 20.66 3.56
CA LEU A 215 -9.26 20.20 4.61
C LEU A 215 -10.34 21.26 4.91
N ILE A 216 -11.54 20.79 5.23
CA ILE A 216 -12.62 21.62 5.75
C ILE A 216 -12.35 21.95 7.23
N THR A 217 -12.29 23.23 7.58
CA THR A 217 -12.05 23.70 8.96
C THR A 217 -13.35 24.03 9.70
N ALA A 218 -14.41 24.40 8.97
CA ALA A 218 -15.73 24.67 9.54
C ALA A 218 -16.84 24.37 8.53
N ARG A 219 -18.05 24.11 9.05
CA ARG A 219 -19.24 23.84 8.23
C ARG A 219 -20.45 24.56 8.79
N THR A 220 -21.27 25.09 7.89
CA THR A 220 -22.65 25.52 8.13
C THR A 220 -23.60 24.73 7.23
N PRO A 221 -24.94 24.86 7.37
CA PRO A 221 -25.89 24.18 6.49
C PRO A 221 -25.74 24.52 5.00
N THR A 222 -25.18 25.69 4.67
CA THR A 222 -25.09 26.21 3.30
C THR A 222 -23.67 26.53 2.81
N ALA A 223 -22.68 26.46 3.71
CA ALA A 223 -21.29 26.80 3.39
C ALA A 223 -20.29 25.89 4.11
N ILE A 224 -19.07 25.84 3.57
CA ILE A 224 -17.91 25.19 4.17
C ILE A 224 -16.74 26.16 4.16
N THR A 225 -15.91 26.14 5.20
CA THR A 225 -14.65 26.88 5.25
C THR A 225 -13.52 25.89 4.98
N VAL A 226 -12.65 26.21 4.03
CA VAL A 226 -11.51 25.37 3.65
C VAL A 226 -10.19 26.02 4.06
N ALA A 227 -9.19 25.19 4.37
CA ALA A 227 -7.84 25.61 4.72
C ALA A 227 -7.03 26.13 3.51
N ILE A 228 -7.58 27.11 2.78
CA ILE A 228 -6.95 27.77 1.63
C ILE A 228 -6.92 29.27 1.91
N ASN A 229 -5.74 29.88 1.82
CA ASN A 229 -5.62 31.33 1.85
C ASN A 229 -5.89 31.90 0.46
N SER A 230 -7.07 32.50 0.28
CA SER A 230 -7.53 33.14 -0.95
C SER A 230 -7.38 34.67 -0.94
N SER A 231 -6.72 35.26 0.07
CA SER A 231 -6.65 36.72 0.23
C SER A 231 -6.01 37.45 -0.95
N ALA A 232 -5.10 36.77 -1.67
CA ALA A 232 -4.41 37.29 -2.84
C ALA A 232 -4.99 36.80 -4.17
N PHE A 233 -6.08 36.03 -4.16
CA PHE A 233 -6.67 35.49 -5.39
C PHE A 233 -7.57 36.52 -6.07
N GLY A 234 -7.89 36.29 -7.35
CA GLY A 234 -8.87 37.09 -8.08
C GLY A 234 -10.28 36.99 -7.48
N ALA A 235 -11.16 37.92 -7.83
CA ALA A 235 -12.56 37.86 -7.38
C ALA A 235 -13.28 36.68 -8.03
N TYR A 236 -14.10 35.97 -7.25
CA TYR A 236 -15.01 34.96 -7.78
C TYR A 236 -16.04 35.62 -8.71
N VAL A 237 -16.26 35.02 -9.88
CA VAL A 237 -17.26 35.48 -10.84
C VAL A 237 -18.41 34.49 -10.93
N SER A 238 -18.13 33.22 -11.20
CA SER A 238 -19.15 32.18 -11.35
C SER A 238 -18.56 30.77 -11.38
N GLY A 239 -19.43 29.76 -11.46
CA GLY A 239 -19.03 28.37 -11.62
C GLY A 239 -18.40 27.78 -10.35
N GLY A 240 -17.67 26.68 -10.53
CA GLY A 240 -17.04 25.96 -9.45
C GLY A 240 -17.79 24.71 -9.02
N THR A 241 -17.05 23.63 -8.80
CA THR A 241 -17.50 22.43 -8.12
C THR A 241 -16.51 22.11 -7.02
N VAL A 242 -17.03 21.71 -5.86
CA VAL A 242 -16.23 21.13 -4.78
C VAL A 242 -16.60 19.66 -4.64
N GLN A 243 -15.61 18.78 -4.53
CA GLN A 243 -15.84 17.35 -4.37
C GLN A 243 -14.78 16.65 -3.51
N THR A 244 -15.11 15.50 -2.93
CA THR A 244 -14.18 14.76 -2.07
C THR A 244 -13.22 13.87 -2.85
N ASN A 245 -13.70 13.24 -3.94
CA ASN A 245 -12.89 12.28 -4.70
C ASN A 245 -11.73 12.97 -5.45
N PRO A 246 -10.66 12.23 -5.76
CA PRO A 246 -9.62 12.69 -6.66
C PRO A 246 -10.18 13.12 -8.01
N ILE A 247 -9.64 14.19 -8.59
CA ILE A 247 -9.89 14.58 -9.98
C ILE A 247 -8.73 14.15 -10.88
N ALA A 248 -8.97 14.15 -12.20
CA ALA A 248 -7.93 13.89 -13.17
C ALA A 248 -6.72 14.83 -12.97
N GLY A 249 -5.53 14.24 -12.89
CA GLY A 249 -4.28 14.94 -12.63
C GLY A 249 -3.84 14.98 -11.15
N GLU A 250 -4.72 14.64 -10.20
CA GLU A 250 -4.29 14.44 -8.82
C GLU A 250 -3.62 13.08 -8.65
N VAL A 251 -2.38 13.11 -8.16
CA VAL A 251 -1.65 11.89 -7.82
C VAL A 251 -2.16 11.35 -6.49
N VAL A 252 -2.52 10.07 -6.46
CA VAL A 252 -2.83 9.35 -5.22
C VAL A 252 -1.58 8.61 -4.76
N THR A 253 -1.20 8.83 -3.51
CA THR A 253 -0.08 8.16 -2.86
C THR A 253 -0.57 7.39 -1.64
N GLY A 254 0.17 6.37 -1.25
CA GLY A 254 -0.12 5.64 -0.04
C GLY A 254 1.09 4.91 0.51
N GLY A 255 0.96 4.54 1.77
CA GLY A 255 1.90 3.68 2.46
C GLY A 255 1.19 2.80 3.49
N CYS A 256 1.79 1.66 3.82
CA CYS A 256 1.27 0.72 4.79
C CYS A 256 2.36 -0.16 5.39
N GLU A 257 2.01 -0.87 6.47
CA GLU A 257 2.67 -2.11 6.84
C GLU A 257 2.04 -3.28 6.06
N PHE A 258 2.83 -4.29 5.74
CA PHE A 258 2.35 -5.48 5.02
C PHE A 258 3.02 -6.75 5.52
N ASP A 259 2.32 -7.87 5.30
CA ASP A 259 2.90 -9.20 5.40
C ASP A 259 3.25 -9.71 4.01
N VAL A 260 4.29 -10.52 3.92
CA VAL A 260 4.63 -11.26 2.69
C VAL A 260 3.75 -12.51 2.65
N PRO A 261 2.89 -12.69 1.64
CA PRO A 261 2.13 -13.92 1.45
C PRO A 261 3.08 -15.03 1.00
N CYS A 262 3.15 -16.13 1.75
CA CYS A 262 4.04 -17.24 1.44
C CYS A 262 3.33 -18.59 1.49
N ALA A 263 3.92 -19.61 0.88
CA ALA A 263 3.56 -21.01 1.04
C ALA A 263 4.80 -21.84 1.39
N PHE A 264 4.61 -23.04 1.97
CA PHE A 264 5.69 -24.01 2.13
C PHE A 264 6.12 -24.57 0.78
N ASP A 265 7.43 -24.66 0.54
CA ASP A 265 8.03 -25.21 -0.68
C ASP A 265 8.94 -26.42 -0.39
N SER A 266 9.07 -26.83 0.87
CA SER A 266 9.82 -28.03 1.25
C SER A 266 8.99 -29.00 2.10
N THR A 267 9.50 -30.23 2.20
CA THR A 267 8.93 -31.24 3.11
C THR A 267 9.23 -30.88 4.57
N PHE A 268 8.27 -31.05 5.46
CA PHE A 268 8.48 -30.81 6.89
C PHE A 268 9.31 -31.94 7.53
N GLN A 269 10.61 -31.69 7.75
CA GLN A 269 11.53 -32.64 8.37
C GLN A 269 11.82 -32.25 9.82
N VAL A 270 11.68 -33.22 10.74
CA VAL A 270 11.86 -33.01 12.19
C VAL A 270 12.91 -33.96 12.73
N THR A 271 13.93 -33.40 13.37
CA THR A 271 15.00 -34.14 14.06
C THR A 271 14.75 -34.11 15.57
N ALA A 272 14.91 -35.27 16.22
CA ALA A 272 14.87 -35.38 17.67
C ALA A 272 16.23 -35.00 18.27
N LEU A 273 16.31 -33.89 19.00
CA LEU A 273 17.55 -33.53 19.72
C LEU A 273 17.61 -34.21 21.08
N ASP A 274 16.50 -34.21 21.79
CA ASP A 274 16.33 -34.88 23.07
C ASP A 274 14.85 -35.32 23.24
N PRO A 275 14.46 -35.99 24.35
CA PRO A 275 13.09 -36.46 24.54
C PRO A 275 12.00 -35.37 24.54
N ARG A 276 12.37 -34.09 24.67
CA ARG A 276 11.46 -32.94 24.77
C ARG A 276 11.67 -31.92 23.66
N HIS A 277 12.85 -31.83 23.05
CA HIS A 277 13.18 -30.85 22.02
C HIS A 277 13.30 -31.48 20.63
N ARG A 278 12.74 -30.75 19.67
CA ARG A 278 12.78 -31.06 18.25
C ARG A 278 13.43 -29.92 17.49
N GLU A 279 14.13 -30.28 16.43
CA GLU A 279 14.74 -29.35 15.49
C GLU A 279 14.11 -29.53 14.11
N VAL A 280 13.86 -28.41 13.44
CA VAL A 280 13.48 -28.32 12.03
C VAL A 280 14.50 -27.40 11.38
N THR A 281 15.10 -27.85 10.29
CA THR A 281 16.11 -27.10 9.51
C THR A 281 15.77 -27.20 8.04
N GLY A 282 16.01 -26.15 7.25
CA GLY A 282 15.76 -26.19 5.81
C GLY A 282 14.27 -26.14 5.44
N LEU A 283 13.43 -25.55 6.30
CA LEU A 283 12.02 -25.36 5.96
C LEU A 283 11.92 -24.15 5.03
N ARG A 284 11.71 -24.41 3.74
CA ARG A 284 11.67 -23.39 2.71
C ARG A 284 10.26 -22.82 2.56
N LEU A 285 10.18 -21.50 2.51
CA LEU A 285 8.98 -20.77 2.15
C LEU A 285 9.22 -20.02 0.85
N ILE A 286 8.20 -19.97 -0.01
CA ILE A 286 8.22 -19.20 -1.25
C ILE A 286 7.15 -18.11 -1.20
N GLU A 287 7.50 -16.89 -1.62
CA GLU A 287 6.53 -15.80 -1.80
C GLU A 287 5.53 -16.13 -2.91
N LEU A 288 4.25 -15.89 -2.63
CA LEU A 288 3.18 -15.92 -3.61
C LEU A 288 3.02 -14.52 -4.20
N LEU A 289 3.37 -14.33 -5.46
CA LEU A 289 3.29 -13.00 -6.09
C LEU A 289 1.86 -12.51 -6.34
N ASP A 290 0.92 -13.45 -6.54
CA ASP A 290 -0.51 -13.19 -6.77
C ASP A 290 -1.37 -14.19 -5.94
N PRO A 291 -1.39 -14.07 -4.60
CA PRO A 291 -2.06 -15.01 -3.68
C PRO A 291 -3.59 -15.02 -3.81
#